data_AF-A0A6P8VSV3-F1
#
_entry.id   AF-A0A6P8VSV3-F1
#
_cell.length_a   1.000
_cell.length_b   1.000
_cell.length_c   1.000
_cell.angle_alpha   90.00
_cell.angle_beta   90.00
_cell.angle_gamma   90.00
#
_symmetry.space_group_name_H-M   'P 1'
#
loop_
_entity.id
_entity.type
_entity.pdbx_description
1 polymer ?
#
loop_
_entity_poly.entity_id
_entity_poly.type
_entity_poly.pdbx_seq_one_letter_code
_entity_poly.pdbx_strand_id
1 'polypeptide(L)'
;MAHVNICVKRLLTIFNIFFAVIGGLIIAFAFLGQTLSSSHGGGKVEGRDTGLIMLYLFGSVTMVIAVLGAYGSHKENRGCLIAFLVCMVIGSLIMLRCGIPVATARPMLADYFEQKFRTALPLDTASREDRHMAESIQQELQCCGLFSYRDWEDSIPDTCLCSAAEAREGICQDVYTVSFCNIIIYLIRMLRSIADIHS
;
A
#
# COMPACT_ATOMS: atom_id res chain seq x y z
N MET A 1 -25.02 -8.64 37.18
CA MET A 1 -24.18 -7.76 36.35
C MET A 1 -22.87 -8.51 36.12
N ALA A 2 -22.59 -8.94 34.89
CA ALA A 2 -21.35 -9.67 34.60
C ALA A 2 -20.16 -8.73 34.85
N HIS A 3 -19.22 -9.17 35.69
CA HIS A 3 -17.99 -8.43 35.95
C HIS A 3 -17.15 -8.44 34.67
N VAL A 4 -17.17 -7.34 33.92
CA VAL A 4 -16.39 -7.21 32.70
C VAL A 4 -14.92 -7.15 33.09
N ASN A 5 -14.11 -8.06 32.55
CA ASN A 5 -12.67 -8.09 32.80
C ASN A 5 -12.05 -6.75 32.42
N ILE A 6 -11.52 -6.04 33.42
CA ILE A 6 -10.89 -4.72 33.24
C ILE A 6 -9.78 -4.75 32.18
N CYS A 7 -9.07 -5.88 32.07
CA CYS A 7 -8.05 -6.12 31.05
C CYS A 7 -8.63 -6.09 29.64
N VAL A 8 -9.77 -6.75 29.42
CA VAL A 8 -10.44 -6.80 28.10
C VAL A 8 -10.94 -5.42 27.71
N LYS A 9 -11.56 -4.70 28.65
CA LYS A 9 -12.02 -3.32 28.44
C LYS A 9 -10.86 -2.41 28.01
N ARG A 10 -9.74 -2.47 28.75
CA ARG A 10 -8.55 -1.66 28.49
C ARG A 10 -7.91 -2.02 27.14
N LEU A 11 -7.79 -3.31 26.83
CA LEU A 11 -7.25 -3.80 25.57
C LEU A 11 -8.11 -3.35 24.38
N LEU A 12 -9.43 -3.52 24.48
CA LEU A 12 -10.38 -3.07 23.45
C LEU A 12 -10.26 -1.56 23.20
N THR A 13 -10.17 -0.75 24.26
CA THR A 13 -10.01 0.70 24.13
C THR A 13 -8.69 1.07 23.47
N ILE A 14 -7.57 0.51 23.93
CA ILE A 14 -6.24 0.81 23.36
C ILE A 14 -6.18 0.42 21.89
N PHE A 15 -6.65 -0.79 21.55
CA PHE A 15 -6.66 -1.29 20.17
C PHE A 15 -7.52 -0.39 19.26
N ASN A 16 -8.71 0.00 19.70
CA ASN A 16 -9.56 0.92 18.94
C ASN A 16 -8.93 2.31 18.78
N ILE A 17 -8.27 2.87 19.81
CA ILE A 17 -7.56 4.14 19.67
C ILE A 17 -6.45 4.02 18.62
N PHE A 18 -5.71 2.91 18.61
CA PHE A 18 -4.69 2.65 17.60
C PHE A 18 -5.26 2.62 16.18
N PHE A 19 -6.39 1.95 15.94
CA PHE A 19 -7.05 1.99 14.62
C PHE A 19 -7.61 3.36 14.26
N ALA A 20 -8.10 4.13 15.23
CA ALA A 20 -8.55 5.50 14.98
C ALA A 20 -7.39 6.37 14.49
N VAL A 21 -6.20 6.22 15.10
CA VAL A 21 -4.98 6.91 14.66
C VAL A 21 -4.58 6.46 13.26
N ILE A 22 -4.56 5.16 12.97
CA ILE A 22 -4.26 4.65 11.63
C ILE A 22 -5.23 5.19 10.59
N GLY A 23 -6.54 5.15 10.86
CA GLY A 23 -7.57 5.69 9.96
C GLY A 23 -7.38 7.18 9.70
N GLY A 24 -7.05 7.95 10.75
CA GLY A 24 -6.71 9.37 10.63
C GLY A 24 -5.46 9.62 9.77
N LEU A 25 -4.40 8.82 9.94
CA LEU A 25 -3.20 8.90 9.11
C LEU A 25 -3.50 8.59 7.65
N ILE A 26 -4.31 7.56 7.37
CA ILE A 26 -4.73 7.21 6.00
C ILE A 26 -5.45 8.39 5.34
N ILE A 27 -6.39 9.02 6.04
CA ILE A 27 -7.12 10.21 5.55
C ILE A 27 -6.16 11.38 5.32
N ALA A 28 -5.20 11.61 6.23
CA ALA A 28 -4.22 12.67 6.11
C ALA A 28 -3.31 12.46 4.88
N PHE A 29 -2.86 11.23 4.63
CA PHE A 29 -2.11 10.88 3.43
C PHE A 29 -2.94 11.04 2.15
N ALA A 30 -4.22 10.64 2.16
CA ALA A 30 -5.11 10.85 1.02
C ALA A 30 -5.28 12.34 0.69
N PHE A 31 -5.44 13.18 1.72
CA PHE A 31 -5.53 14.63 1.57
C PHE A 31 -4.24 15.25 1.07
N LEU A 32 -3.09 14.84 1.62
CA LEU A 32 -1.79 15.29 1.15
C LEU A 32 -1.56 14.88 -0.32
N GLY A 33 -1.94 13.67 -0.69
CA GLY A 33 -1.88 13.19 -2.07
C GLY A 33 -2.74 14.05 -3.01
N GLN A 34 -3.96 14.40 -2.58
CA GLN A 34 -4.85 15.27 -3.36
C GLN A 34 -4.26 16.67 -3.58
N THR A 35 -3.73 17.30 -2.52
CA THR A 35 -3.20 18.67 -2.60
C THR A 35 -1.94 18.76 -3.44
N LEU A 36 -0.99 17.83 -3.26
CA LEU A 36 0.23 17.77 -4.06
C LEU A 36 -0.06 17.64 -5.55
N SER A 37 -1.08 16.86 -5.88
CA SER A 37 -1.43 16.59 -7.27
C SER A 37 -2.21 17.71 -7.94
N SER A 38 -3.03 18.44 -7.18
CA SER A 38 -3.66 19.67 -7.70
C SER A 38 -2.65 20.77 -8.02
N SER A 39 -1.46 20.75 -7.40
CA SER A 39 -0.40 21.74 -7.62
C SER A 39 0.43 21.46 -8.89
N HIS A 40 0.58 20.19 -9.30
CA HIS A 40 1.44 19.79 -10.42
C HIS A 40 0.75 19.77 -11.80
N GLY A 41 -0.51 20.22 -11.92
CA GLY A 41 -1.20 20.25 -13.21
C GLY A 41 -1.33 18.86 -13.85
N GLY A 42 -1.36 17.81 -13.03
CA GLY A 42 -1.37 16.42 -13.47
C GLY A 42 -2.60 16.12 -14.31
N GLY A 43 -2.38 15.72 -15.56
CA GLY A 43 -3.43 15.21 -16.43
C GLY A 43 -4.21 14.10 -15.73
N LYS A 44 -5.49 13.94 -16.08
CA LYS A 44 -6.37 12.89 -15.56
C LYS A 44 -5.77 11.51 -15.82
N VAL A 45 -4.94 11.00 -14.91
CA VAL A 45 -4.52 9.60 -14.90
C VAL A 45 -5.74 8.78 -14.51
N GLU A 46 -6.25 8.00 -15.45
CA GLU A 46 -7.44 7.18 -15.30
C GLU A 46 -7.28 6.19 -14.12
N GLY A 47 -8.05 6.39 -13.05
CA GLY A 47 -8.02 5.55 -11.84
C GLY A 47 -7.34 6.17 -10.61
N ARG A 48 -6.61 7.28 -10.76
CA ARG A 48 -5.98 7.98 -9.61
C ARG A 48 -7.02 8.58 -8.66
N ASP A 49 -8.08 9.15 -9.22
CA ASP A 49 -9.23 9.65 -8.46
C ASP A 49 -9.94 8.49 -7.73
N THR A 50 -10.06 7.33 -8.37
CA THR A 50 -10.68 6.14 -7.76
C THR A 50 -9.87 5.65 -6.55
N GLY A 51 -8.54 5.63 -6.65
CA GLY A 51 -7.66 5.23 -5.54
C GLY A 51 -7.78 6.16 -4.33
N LEU A 52 -7.76 7.49 -4.55
CA LEU A 52 -7.92 8.48 -3.49
C LEU A 52 -9.30 8.39 -2.82
N ILE A 53 -10.38 8.23 -3.60
CA ILE A 53 -11.73 8.05 -3.07
C ILE A 53 -11.79 6.78 -2.19
N MET A 54 -11.18 5.68 -2.63
CA MET A 54 -11.12 4.45 -1.84
C MET A 54 -10.34 4.65 -0.52
N LEU A 55 -9.19 5.33 -0.54
CA LEU A 55 -8.42 5.66 0.67
C LEU A 55 -9.25 6.46 1.67
N TYR A 56 -9.99 7.48 1.21
CA TYR A 56 -10.91 8.23 2.06
C TYR A 56 -12.03 7.37 2.65
N LEU A 57 -12.64 6.50 1.84
CA LEU A 57 -13.69 5.59 2.30
C LEU A 57 -13.16 4.61 3.36
N PHE A 58 -12.05 3.92 3.08
CA PHE A 58 -11.45 2.97 4.02
C PHE A 58 -10.97 3.64 5.31
N GLY A 59 -10.30 4.79 5.20
CA GLY A 59 -9.83 5.56 6.35
C GLY A 59 -10.98 6.04 7.23
N SER A 60 -12.03 6.61 6.63
CA SER A 60 -13.20 7.13 7.37
C SER A 60 -14.00 6.02 8.04
N VAL A 61 -14.30 4.92 7.34
CA VAL A 61 -15.01 3.77 7.92
C VAL A 61 -14.24 3.18 9.10
N THR A 62 -12.93 2.99 8.95
CA THR A 62 -12.06 2.48 10.02
C THR A 62 -12.06 3.41 11.22
N MET A 63 -11.92 4.71 11.00
CA MET A 63 -11.93 5.72 12.06
C MET A 63 -13.27 5.76 12.82
N VAL A 64 -14.40 5.71 12.11
CA VAL A 64 -15.75 5.70 12.72
C VAL A 64 -15.97 4.45 13.56
N ILE A 65 -15.69 3.27 13.03
CA ILE A 65 -15.85 1.99 13.76
C ILE A 65 -14.95 2.00 15.00
N ALA A 66 -13.71 2.48 14.88
CA ALA A 66 -12.77 2.60 15.98
C ALA A 66 -13.24 3.54 17.09
N VAL A 67 -13.74 4.74 16.73
CA VAL A 67 -14.29 5.70 17.69
C VAL A 67 -15.53 5.13 18.39
N LEU A 68 -16.41 4.43 17.67
CA LEU A 68 -17.57 3.74 18.25
C LEU A 68 -17.16 2.65 19.25
N GLY A 69 -16.12 1.87 18.92
CA GLY A 69 -15.56 0.85 19.81
C GLY A 69 -14.95 1.44 21.08
N ALA A 70 -14.13 2.50 20.94
CA ALA A 70 -13.53 3.20 22.08
C ALA A 70 -14.59 3.88 22.97
N TYR A 71 -15.58 4.55 22.37
CA TYR A 71 -16.68 5.20 23.08
C TYR A 71 -17.59 4.20 23.79
N GLY A 72 -17.97 3.12 23.11
CA GLY A 72 -18.79 2.05 23.67
C GLY A 72 -18.12 1.37 24.86
N SER A 73 -16.81 1.15 24.78
CA SER A 73 -15.99 0.65 25.89
C SER A 73 -15.92 1.64 27.05
N HIS A 74 -15.63 2.92 26.79
CA HIS A 74 -15.47 3.93 27.83
C HIS A 74 -16.77 4.21 28.58
N LYS A 75 -17.89 4.41 27.85
CA LYS A 75 -19.18 4.79 28.43
C LYS A 75 -20.06 3.59 28.83
N GLU A 76 -19.52 2.37 28.69
CA GLU A 76 -20.24 1.11 28.93
C GLU A 76 -21.59 1.03 28.20
N ASN A 77 -21.70 1.73 27.07
CA ASN A 77 -22.91 1.77 26.28
C ASN A 77 -23.02 0.49 25.44
N ARG A 78 -23.91 -0.42 25.88
CA ARG A 78 -24.18 -1.68 25.18
C ARG A 78 -24.58 -1.47 23.72
N GLY A 79 -25.34 -0.42 23.40
CA GLY A 79 -25.76 -0.14 22.03
C GLY A 79 -24.58 0.13 21.10
N CYS A 80 -23.64 0.99 21.51
CA CYS A 80 -22.43 1.27 20.74
C CYS A 80 -21.53 0.05 20.60
N LEU A 81 -21.42 -0.77 21.66
CA LEU A 81 -20.61 -1.99 21.63
C LEU A 81 -21.22 -3.05 20.70
N ILE A 82 -22.56 -3.21 20.71
CA ILE A 82 -23.27 -4.10 19.79
C ILE A 82 -23.10 -3.63 18.35
N ALA A 83 -23.25 -2.32 18.08
CA ALA A 83 -23.03 -1.76 16.75
C ALA A 83 -21.60 -2.02 16.25
N PHE A 84 -20.59 -1.78 17.10
CA PHE A 84 -19.19 -2.10 16.80
C PHE A 84 -19.00 -3.58 16.45
N LEU A 85 -19.54 -4.49 17.27
CA LEU A 85 -19.43 -5.93 17.04
C LEU A 85 -20.11 -6.35 15.73
N VAL A 86 -21.30 -5.83 15.45
CA VAL A 86 -22.03 -6.11 14.19
C VAL A 86 -21.22 -5.63 12.99
N CYS A 87 -20.70 -4.40 13.02
CA CYS A 87 -19.84 -3.88 11.96
C CYS A 87 -18.59 -4.75 11.75
N MET A 88 -17.94 -5.20 12.83
CA MET A 88 -16.77 -6.08 12.76
C MET A 88 -17.12 -7.43 12.14
N VAL A 89 -18.22 -8.06 12.55
CA VAL A 89 -18.67 -9.34 11.98
C VAL A 89 -18.96 -9.20 10.48
N ILE A 90 -19.70 -8.17 10.09
CA ILE A 90 -20.00 -7.90 8.67
C ILE A 90 -18.69 -7.67 7.89
N GLY A 91 -17.78 -6.85 8.44
CA GLY A 91 -16.47 -6.60 7.84
C GLY A 91 -15.65 -7.88 7.66
N SER A 92 -15.62 -8.76 8.67
CA SER A 92 -14.97 -10.07 8.58
C SER A 92 -15.59 -10.95 7.51
N LEU A 93 -16.92 -10.97 7.38
CA LEU A 93 -17.59 -11.73 6.32
C LEU A 93 -17.25 -11.18 4.92
N ILE A 94 -17.23 -9.87 4.74
CA ILE A 94 -16.83 -9.23 3.47
C ILE A 94 -15.36 -9.57 3.17
N MET A 95 -14.47 -9.42 4.14
CA MET A 95 -13.05 -9.77 3.98
C MET A 95 -12.86 -11.24 3.63
N LEU A 96 -13.66 -12.16 4.16
CA LEU A 96 -13.61 -13.57 3.76
C LEU A 96 -14.12 -13.75 2.32
N ARG A 97 -15.24 -13.11 1.97
CA ARG A 97 -15.85 -13.23 0.63
C ARG A 97 -14.96 -12.66 -0.47
N CYS A 98 -14.26 -11.55 -0.21
CA CYS A 98 -13.31 -10.97 -1.15
C CYS A 98 -11.92 -11.60 -1.05
N GLY A 99 -11.50 -11.96 0.16
CA GLY A 99 -10.17 -12.49 0.44
C GLY A 99 -9.94 -13.89 -0.12
N ILE A 100 -10.95 -14.76 -0.12
CA ILE A 100 -10.83 -16.11 -0.68
C ILE A 100 -10.56 -16.07 -2.20
N PRO A 101 -11.37 -15.38 -3.04
CA PRO A 101 -11.09 -15.23 -4.47
C PRO A 101 -9.73 -14.59 -4.75
N VAL A 102 -9.34 -13.57 -3.99
CA VAL A 102 -8.02 -12.95 -4.12
C VAL A 102 -6.89 -13.93 -3.76
N ALA A 103 -7.14 -14.82 -2.79
CA ALA A 103 -6.21 -15.87 -2.39
C ALA A 103 -6.10 -17.01 -3.40
N THR A 104 -7.14 -17.29 -4.18
CA THR A 104 -7.09 -18.32 -5.24
C THR A 104 -6.65 -17.74 -6.59
N ALA A 105 -6.95 -16.47 -6.86
CA ALA A 105 -6.56 -15.77 -8.09
C ALA A 105 -5.17 -15.13 -8.01
N ARG A 106 -4.35 -15.50 -7.02
CA ARG A 106 -2.98 -15.01 -6.83
C ARG A 106 -2.11 -15.04 -8.10
N PRO A 107 -2.11 -16.12 -8.93
CA PRO A 107 -1.29 -16.12 -10.15
C PRO A 107 -1.81 -15.11 -11.18
N MET A 108 -3.13 -15.01 -11.38
CA MET A 108 -3.72 -13.98 -12.25
C MET A 108 -3.46 -12.57 -11.74
N LEU A 109 -3.41 -12.38 -10.42
CA LEU A 109 -3.12 -11.09 -9.80
C LEU A 109 -1.67 -10.66 -10.05
N ALA A 110 -0.73 -11.61 -9.97
CA ALA A 110 0.67 -11.38 -10.29
C ALA A 110 0.84 -10.95 -11.76
N ASP A 111 0.17 -11.64 -12.69
CA ASP A 111 0.21 -11.32 -14.11
C ASP A 111 -0.48 -9.98 -14.41
N TYR A 112 -1.59 -9.68 -13.73
CA TYR A 112 -2.28 -8.39 -13.83
C TYR A 112 -1.39 -7.23 -13.38
N PHE A 113 -0.71 -7.37 -12.24
CA PHE A 113 0.23 -6.35 -11.76
C PHE A 113 1.40 -6.21 -12.72
N GLU A 114 1.99 -7.30 -13.19
CA GLU A 114 3.07 -7.25 -14.18
C GLU A 114 2.62 -6.50 -15.45
N GLN A 115 1.45 -6.82 -15.98
CA GLN A 115 0.92 -6.16 -17.17
C GLN A 115 0.63 -4.67 -16.93
N LYS A 116 0.11 -4.30 -15.75
CA LYS A 116 -0.10 -2.90 -15.36
C LYS A 116 1.21 -2.13 -15.23
N PHE A 117 2.24 -2.72 -14.64
CA PHE A 117 3.56 -2.10 -14.58
C PHE A 117 4.19 -1.98 -15.95
N ARG A 118 4.01 -2.97 -16.83
CA ARG A 118 4.47 -2.90 -18.23
C ARG A 118 3.80 -1.79 -19.03
N THR A 119 2.54 -1.43 -18.73
CA THR A 119 1.90 -0.26 -19.38
C THR A 119 2.51 1.09 -19.00
N ALA A 120 3.33 1.14 -17.94
CA ALA A 120 4.07 2.34 -17.56
C ALA A 120 5.46 2.44 -18.25
N LEU A 121 5.82 1.46 -19.08
CA LEU A 121 7.07 1.46 -19.86
C LEU A 121 6.86 2.09 -21.25
N PRO A 122 7.90 2.71 -21.82
CA PRO A 122 9.24 2.91 -21.24
C PRO A 122 9.28 4.15 -20.32
N LEU A 123 10.10 4.08 -19.27
CA LEU A 123 10.11 5.07 -18.17
C LEU A 123 10.67 6.44 -18.57
N ASP A 124 11.48 6.48 -19.61
CA ASP A 124 12.03 7.70 -20.20
C ASP A 124 10.95 8.62 -20.78
N THR A 125 9.95 8.03 -21.44
CA THR A 125 8.82 8.72 -22.07
C THR A 125 7.59 8.83 -21.17
N ALA A 126 7.64 8.21 -19.97
CA ALA A 126 6.56 8.27 -19.00
C ALA A 126 6.28 9.72 -18.53
N SER A 127 5.12 9.91 -17.91
CA SER A 127 4.76 11.22 -17.37
C SER A 127 5.81 11.69 -16.35
N ARG A 128 6.01 13.01 -16.21
CA ARG A 128 6.97 13.54 -15.23
C ARG A 128 6.71 13.04 -13.81
N GLU A 129 5.44 12.83 -13.47
CA GLU A 129 5.00 12.31 -12.17
C GLU A 129 5.44 10.86 -11.98
N ASP A 130 5.18 10.00 -12.98
CA ASP A 130 5.58 8.58 -12.94
C ASP A 130 7.10 8.43 -12.93
N ARG A 131 7.81 9.26 -13.69
CA ARG A 131 9.27 9.29 -13.74
C ARG A 131 9.88 9.69 -12.40
N HIS A 132 9.38 10.77 -11.79
CA HIS A 132 9.86 11.23 -10.48
C HIS A 132 9.54 10.20 -9.38
N MET A 133 8.37 9.56 -9.44
CA MET A 133 8.01 8.49 -8.52
C MET A 133 8.96 7.29 -8.67
N ALA A 134 9.25 6.87 -9.90
CA ALA A 134 10.21 5.80 -10.15
C ALA A 134 11.61 6.17 -9.63
N GLU A 135 12.10 7.37 -9.91
CA GLU A 135 13.39 7.87 -9.40
C GLU A 135 13.44 7.89 -7.87
N SER A 136 12.36 8.31 -7.20
CA SER A 136 12.27 8.32 -5.73
C SER A 136 12.32 6.91 -5.13
N ILE A 137 11.57 5.98 -5.71
CA ILE A 137 11.57 4.57 -5.30
C ILE A 137 12.95 3.94 -5.52
N GLN A 138 13.58 4.26 -6.66
CA GLN A 138 14.93 3.79 -6.98
C GLN A 138 15.98 4.27 -5.98
N GLN A 139 15.88 5.52 -5.51
CA GLN A 139 16.76 6.05 -4.47
C GLN A 139 16.51 5.40 -3.10
N GLU A 140 15.25 5.19 -2.73
CA GLU A 140 14.90 4.60 -1.43
C GLU A 140 15.28 3.10 -1.36
N LEU A 141 15.11 2.37 -2.46
CA LEU A 141 15.34 0.93 -2.55
C LEU A 141 16.68 0.56 -3.17
N GLN A 142 17.48 1.54 -3.60
CA GLN A 142 18.80 1.36 -4.20
C GLN A 142 18.76 0.38 -5.40
N CYS A 143 17.82 0.60 -6.32
CA CYS A 143 17.58 -0.25 -7.49
C CYS A 143 17.41 0.59 -8.77
N CYS A 144 17.48 -0.03 -9.95
CA CYS A 144 17.25 0.65 -11.22
C CYS A 144 16.24 -0.06 -12.13
N GLY A 145 15.23 0.67 -12.58
CA GLY A 145 14.10 0.20 -13.36
C GLY A 145 13.03 -0.51 -12.52
N LEU A 146 11.90 -0.85 -13.16
CA LEU A 146 10.85 -1.67 -12.53
C LEU A 146 11.18 -3.15 -12.66
N PHE A 147 11.51 -3.57 -13.88
CA PHE A 147 11.88 -4.93 -14.30
C PHE A 147 13.27 -5.02 -14.85
N SER A 148 13.90 -3.94 -15.28
CA SER A 148 15.30 -3.91 -15.73
C SER A 148 15.77 -2.47 -15.89
N TYR A 149 17.08 -2.23 -15.84
CA TYR A 149 17.62 -0.93 -16.24
C TYR A 149 17.25 -0.53 -17.68
N ARG A 150 16.98 -1.52 -18.53
CA ARG A 150 16.51 -1.32 -19.91
C ARG A 150 15.14 -0.68 -20.00
N ASP A 151 14.40 -0.62 -18.89
CA ASP A 151 13.13 0.08 -18.81
C ASP A 151 13.27 1.59 -19.07
N TRP A 152 14.48 2.13 -18.88
CA TRP A 152 14.86 3.51 -19.18
C TRP A 152 15.36 3.70 -20.62
N GLU A 153 15.38 2.62 -21.42
CA GLU A 153 15.92 2.57 -22.78
C GLU A 153 17.31 3.26 -22.85
N ASP A 154 17.41 4.40 -23.54
CA ASP A 154 18.66 5.13 -23.75
C ASP A 154 18.93 6.22 -22.70
N SER A 155 17.97 6.55 -21.83
CA SER A 155 18.10 7.64 -20.85
C SER A 155 17.99 7.17 -19.41
N ILE A 156 19.04 6.50 -18.95
CA ILE A 156 19.18 6.08 -17.54
C ILE A 156 19.34 7.33 -16.66
N PRO A 157 18.52 7.53 -15.62
CA PRO A 157 18.61 8.68 -14.74
C PRO A 157 19.82 8.59 -13.81
N ASP A 158 20.30 9.75 -13.34
CA ASP A 158 21.42 9.85 -12.40
C ASP A 158 21.17 9.08 -11.10
N THR A 159 19.89 8.88 -10.74
CA THR A 159 19.49 8.07 -9.57
C THR A 159 19.86 6.60 -9.67
N CYS A 160 20.16 6.11 -10.87
CA CYS A 160 20.65 4.76 -11.12
C CYS A 160 22.17 4.67 -11.29
N LEU A 161 22.87 5.82 -11.32
CA LEU A 161 24.30 5.86 -11.56
C LEU A 161 25.06 5.82 -10.23
N CYS A 162 26.13 5.04 -10.19
CA CYS A 162 26.96 4.95 -9.00
C CYS A 162 28.19 5.84 -9.08
N SER A 163 28.55 6.46 -7.96
CA SER A 163 29.78 7.23 -7.90
C SER A 163 30.99 6.30 -7.87
N ALA A 164 32.12 6.78 -8.39
CA ALA A 164 33.36 6.01 -8.44
C ALA A 164 33.91 5.60 -7.06
N ALA A 165 33.49 6.28 -5.98
CA ALA A 165 33.83 5.93 -4.61
C ALA A 165 33.01 4.75 -4.09
N GLU A 166 31.69 4.74 -4.35
CA GLU A 166 30.75 3.69 -3.92
C GLU A 166 31.01 2.35 -4.62
N ALA A 167 31.42 2.40 -5.89
CA ALA A 167 31.83 1.21 -6.64
C ALA A 167 33.12 0.57 -6.07
N ARG A 168 34.04 1.37 -5.53
CA ARG A 168 35.30 0.89 -4.95
C ARG A 168 35.14 0.28 -3.56
N GLU A 169 34.19 0.78 -2.78
CA GLU A 169 33.86 0.23 -1.46
C GLU A 169 32.91 -0.98 -1.53
N GLY A 170 32.45 -1.36 -2.75
CA GLY A 170 31.52 -2.47 -2.96
C GLY A 170 30.11 -2.19 -2.46
N ILE A 171 29.78 -0.92 -2.25
CA ILE A 171 28.48 -0.43 -1.77
C ILE A 171 27.46 -0.46 -2.92
N CYS A 172 27.93 -0.24 -4.15
CA CYS A 172 27.14 -0.36 -5.37
C CYS A 172 27.88 -1.17 -6.44
N GLN A 173 27.13 -1.86 -7.30
CA GLN A 173 27.64 -2.44 -8.54
C GLN A 173 27.03 -1.74 -9.76
N ASP A 174 27.77 -1.65 -10.85
CA ASP A 174 27.25 -1.08 -12.09
C ASP A 174 26.02 -1.84 -12.59
N VAL A 175 25.15 -1.09 -13.26
CA VAL A 175 23.80 -1.45 -13.72
C VAL A 175 23.75 -2.76 -14.54
N TYR A 176 24.87 -3.18 -15.12
CA TYR A 176 25.01 -4.46 -15.83
C TYR A 176 24.94 -5.69 -14.91
N THR A 177 24.99 -5.50 -13.58
CA THR A 177 25.08 -6.58 -12.58
C THR A 177 24.03 -6.52 -11.46
N VAL A 178 23.24 -5.45 -11.32
CA VAL A 178 22.33 -5.26 -10.16
C VAL A 178 20.90 -5.77 -10.43
N SER A 179 20.35 -6.47 -9.43
CA SER A 179 18.97 -6.95 -9.38
C SER A 179 17.95 -5.82 -9.16
N PHE A 180 16.80 -6.04 -9.78
CA PHE A 180 15.56 -5.25 -9.82
C PHE A 180 15.08 -4.69 -8.48
N CYS A 181 14.15 -3.73 -8.53
CA CYS A 181 13.37 -3.27 -7.38
C CYS A 181 12.76 -4.46 -6.64
N ASN A 182 13.44 -4.89 -5.56
CA ASN A 182 13.18 -6.19 -4.95
C ASN A 182 11.73 -6.26 -4.48
N ILE A 183 11.15 -5.18 -3.93
CA ILE A 183 9.78 -5.17 -3.39
C ILE A 183 8.69 -5.55 -4.39
N ILE A 184 8.71 -5.02 -5.61
CA ILE A 184 7.65 -5.30 -6.61
C ILE A 184 7.76 -6.75 -7.08
N ILE A 185 8.97 -7.21 -7.38
CA ILE A 185 9.22 -8.61 -7.73
C ILE A 185 8.99 -9.53 -6.53
N TYR A 186 9.27 -9.11 -5.30
CA TYR A 186 9.02 -9.89 -4.09
C TYR A 186 7.52 -10.05 -3.87
N LEU A 187 6.72 -9.02 -4.10
CA LEU A 187 5.26 -9.08 -4.07
C LEU A 187 4.74 -10.03 -5.15
N ILE A 188 5.21 -9.90 -6.40
CA ILE A 188 4.82 -10.79 -7.50
C ILE A 188 5.26 -12.25 -7.22
N ARG A 189 6.49 -12.47 -6.75
CA ARG A 189 7.03 -13.78 -6.38
C ARG A 189 6.35 -14.36 -5.14
N MET A 190 6.01 -13.55 -4.15
CA MET A 190 5.26 -13.97 -2.96
C MET A 190 3.85 -14.40 -3.36
N LEU A 191 3.17 -13.62 -4.20
CA LEU A 191 1.86 -13.99 -4.75
C LEU A 191 1.94 -15.30 -5.55
N ARG A 192 2.98 -15.48 -6.37
CA ARG A 192 3.22 -16.71 -7.15
C ARG A 192 3.55 -17.91 -6.25
N SER A 193 4.44 -17.73 -5.26
CA SER A 193 4.84 -18.77 -4.31
C SER A 193 3.68 -19.25 -3.43
N ILE A 194 2.75 -18.37 -3.05
CA ILE A 194 1.53 -18.75 -2.32
C ILE A 194 0.57 -19.54 -3.22
N ALA A 195 0.55 -19.29 -4.53
CA ALA A 195 -0.28 -20.03 -5.48
C ALA A 195 0.18 -21.49 -5.62
N ASP A 196 1.50 -21.71 -5.67
CA ASP A 196 2.11 -23.04 -5.84
C ASP A 196 1.96 -23.94 -4.61
N ILE A 197 1.72 -23.38 -3.41
CA ILE A 197 1.51 -24.15 -2.17
C ILE A 197 0.12 -24.82 -2.12
N HIS A 198 -0.83 -24.37 -2.95
CA HIS A 198 -2.22 -24.84 -2.89
C HIS A 198 -2.67 -25.69 -4.11
N SER A 199 -1.77 -26.00 -5.05
CA SER A 199 -1.97 -26.95 -6.16
C SER A 199 -1.45 -28.34 -5.82
#